data_AF-A0A2H1YKF0-F1
#
_entry.id   AF-A0A2H1YKF0-F1
#
_cell.length_a   1.000
_cell.length_b   1.000
_cell.length_c   1.000
_cell.angle_alpha   90.00
_cell.angle_beta   90.00
_cell.angle_gamma   90.00
#
_symmetry.space_group_name_H-M   'P 1'
#
loop_
_entity.id
_entity.type
_entity.pdbx_description
1 polymer ?
#
loop_
_entity_poly.entity_id
_entity_poly.type
_entity_poly.pdbx_seq_one_letter_code
_entity_poly.pdbx_strand_id
1 'polypeptide(L)'
;MILSITTITFWLIPVLIIMSIYSIFKYQLSLLSEHQNKNNDASDENLNENLVTAQNILAKRVKENDLKIVAGINPKIEGLFHAFGIETWEDLGETSVEKCQKILKSVGNRYKILKPKTWPKQAKLAHQGKWEELQQWQGELTAQK
;
A
#
# COMPACT_ATOMS: atom_id res chain seq x y z
N MET A 1 -25.34 -62.02 -24.56
CA MET A 1 -24.60 -61.40 -23.44
C MET A 1 -25.23 -60.03 -23.17
N ILE A 2 -26.27 -59.99 -22.33
CA ILE A 2 -27.07 -58.78 -22.08
C ILE A 2 -26.69 -58.29 -20.68
N LEU A 3 -25.90 -57.23 -20.59
CA LEU A 3 -25.63 -56.55 -19.31
C LEU A 3 -26.93 -55.84 -18.89
N SER A 4 -27.45 -56.21 -17.71
CA SER A 4 -28.76 -55.75 -17.21
C SER A 4 -28.77 -54.24 -16.98
N ILE A 5 -29.73 -53.54 -17.58
CA ILE A 5 -29.94 -52.08 -17.54
C ILE A 5 -29.99 -51.52 -16.09
N THR A 6 -30.27 -52.39 -15.12
CA THR A 6 -30.32 -52.06 -13.68
C THR A 6 -28.96 -51.75 -13.04
N THR A 7 -27.83 -52.18 -13.60
CA THR A 7 -26.50 -51.88 -13.03
C THR A 7 -25.94 -50.54 -13.50
N ILE A 8 -26.40 -50.03 -14.64
CA ILE A 8 -25.92 -48.78 -15.25
C ILE A 8 -26.55 -47.56 -14.55
N THR A 9 -27.83 -47.64 -14.20
CA THR A 9 -28.55 -46.54 -13.51
C THR A 9 -28.04 -46.32 -12.09
N PHE A 10 -27.52 -47.36 -11.42
CA PHE A 10 -27.00 -47.29 -10.05
C PHE A 10 -25.72 -46.44 -9.94
N TRP A 11 -24.92 -46.34 -11.02
CA TRP A 11 -23.71 -45.50 -11.09
C TRP A 11 -23.96 -44.12 -11.70
N LEU A 12 -24.99 -43.97 -12.54
CA LEU A 12 -25.25 -42.71 -13.24
C LEU A 12 -25.80 -41.61 -12.31
N ILE A 13 -26.69 -42.00 -11.39
CA ILE A 13 -27.33 -41.07 -10.44
C ILE A 13 -26.32 -40.39 -9.51
N PRO A 14 -25.39 -41.10 -8.83
CA PRO A 14 -24.40 -40.44 -7.97
C PRO A 14 -23.44 -39.53 -8.76
N VAL A 15 -23.07 -39.88 -9.99
CA VAL A 15 -22.22 -39.04 -10.86
C VAL A 15 -22.92 -37.73 -11.21
N LEU A 16 -24.22 -37.77 -11.53
CA LEU A 16 -25.00 -36.56 -11.82
C LEU A 16 -25.16 -35.66 -10.60
N ILE A 17 -25.32 -36.22 -9.41
CA ILE A 17 -25.38 -35.46 -8.15
C ILE A 17 -24.03 -34.78 -7.88
N ILE A 18 -22.92 -35.50 -8.02
CA ILE A 18 -21.57 -34.94 -7.84
C ILE A 18 -21.28 -33.83 -8.87
N MET A 19 -21.66 -34.03 -10.14
CA MET A 19 -21.53 -33.01 -11.20
C MET A 19 -22.38 -31.76 -10.90
N SER A 20 -23.58 -31.94 -10.36
CA SER A 20 -24.46 -30.83 -9.96
C SER A 20 -23.88 -30.05 -8.79
N ILE A 21 -23.40 -30.73 -7.74
CA ILE A 21 -22.74 -30.11 -6.59
C ILE A 21 -21.48 -29.36 -7.04
N TYR A 22 -20.67 -29.95 -7.91
CA TYR A 22 -19.48 -29.29 -8.46
C TYR A 22 -19.84 -28.03 -9.27
N SER A 23 -20.91 -28.08 -10.06
CA SER A 23 -21.41 -26.92 -10.81
C SER A 23 -21.87 -25.79 -9.90
N ILE A 24 -22.64 -26.11 -8.85
CA ILE A 24 -23.11 -25.14 -7.86
C ILE A 24 -21.92 -24.54 -7.09
N PHE A 25 -20.98 -25.37 -6.64
CA PHE A 25 -19.79 -24.91 -5.94
C PHE A 25 -18.90 -24.03 -6.82
N LYS A 26 -18.72 -24.41 -8.09
CA LYS A 26 -17.96 -23.63 -9.08
C LYS A 26 -18.61 -22.29 -9.38
N TYR A 27 -19.95 -22.25 -9.48
CA TYR A 27 -20.69 -20.99 -9.65
C TYR A 27 -20.51 -20.07 -8.45
N GLN A 28 -20.62 -20.63 -7.24
CA GLN A 28 -20.37 -19.89 -6.00
C GLN A 28 -18.93 -19.35 -5.92
N LEU A 29 -17.94 -20.15 -6.34
CA LEU A 29 -16.53 -19.76 -6.38
C LEU A 29 -16.26 -18.68 -7.43
N SER A 30 -16.92 -18.73 -8.58
CA SER A 30 -16.83 -17.72 -9.66
C SER A 30 -17.30 -16.35 -9.17
N LEU A 31 -18.47 -16.30 -8.51
CA LEU A 31 -19.02 -15.05 -7.97
C LEU A 31 -18.12 -14.44 -6.89
N LEU A 32 -17.50 -15.27 -6.05
CA LEU A 32 -16.57 -14.78 -5.03
C LEU A 32 -15.27 -14.21 -5.64
N SER A 33 -14.80 -14.78 -6.74
CA SER A 33 -13.59 -14.32 -7.44
C SER A 33 -13.77 -12.98 -8.17
N GLU A 34 -14.94 -12.72 -8.75
CA GLU A 34 -15.24 -11.46 -9.45
C GLU A 34 -15.23 -10.25 -8.52
N HIS A 35 -15.72 -10.42 -7.28
CA HIS A 35 -15.73 -9.34 -6.28
C HIS A 35 -14.33 -8.95 -5.79
N GLN A 36 -13.41 -9.90 -5.68
CA GLN A 36 -12.02 -9.61 -5.27
C GLN A 36 -11.23 -8.97 -6.41
N ASN A 37 -11.46 -9.41 -7.65
CA ASN A 37 -10.76 -8.86 -8.82
C ASN A 37 -11.08 -7.38 -9.05
N LYS A 38 -12.38 -7.00 -8.98
CA LYS A 38 -12.81 -5.62 -9.25
C LYS A 38 -12.27 -4.59 -8.23
N ASN A 39 -12.10 -4.99 -6.97
CA ASN A 39 -11.57 -4.08 -5.94
C ASN A 39 -10.05 -3.90 -6.05
N ASN A 40 -9.32 -4.96 -6.40
CA ASN A 40 -7.87 -4.91 -6.56
C ASN A 40 -7.44 -4.14 -7.82
N ASP A 41 -8.17 -4.30 -8.93
CA ASP A 41 -7.94 -3.58 -10.18
C ASP A 41 -8.07 -2.06 -10.00
N ALA A 42 -9.13 -1.63 -9.29
CA ALA A 42 -9.35 -0.22 -8.99
C ALA A 42 -8.29 0.35 -8.01
N SER A 43 -7.86 -0.40 -6.98
CA SER A 43 -6.85 0.10 -6.03
C SER A 43 -5.47 0.24 -6.68
N ASP A 44 -5.10 -0.71 -7.55
CA ASP A 44 -3.81 -0.70 -8.24
C ASP A 44 -3.75 0.43 -9.28
N GLU A 45 -4.86 0.71 -9.97
CA GLU A 45 -4.98 1.84 -10.90
C GLU A 45 -4.85 3.19 -10.18
N ASN A 46 -5.61 3.39 -9.10
CA ASN A 46 -5.55 4.63 -8.31
C ASN A 46 -4.15 4.87 -7.70
N LEU A 47 -3.50 3.81 -7.20
CA LEU A 47 -2.14 3.89 -6.68
C LEU A 47 -1.14 4.25 -7.79
N ASN A 48 -1.24 3.61 -8.95
CA ASN A 48 -0.37 3.89 -10.09
C ASN A 48 -0.54 5.33 -10.58
N GLU A 49 -1.77 5.81 -10.73
CA GLU A 49 -2.07 7.21 -11.11
C GLU A 49 -1.46 8.21 -10.12
N ASN A 50 -1.60 7.95 -8.82
CA ASN A 50 -1.03 8.77 -7.75
C ASN A 50 0.51 8.83 -7.86
N LEU A 51 1.17 7.69 -8.06
CA LEU A 51 2.62 7.61 -8.22
C LEU A 51 3.12 8.28 -9.51
N VAL A 52 2.40 8.14 -10.62
CA VAL A 52 2.70 8.82 -11.89
C VAL A 52 2.60 10.33 -11.71
N THR A 53 1.54 10.79 -11.06
CA THR A 53 1.33 12.22 -10.74
C THR A 53 2.46 12.75 -9.86
N ALA A 54 2.86 12.00 -8.83
CA ALA A 54 3.99 12.33 -7.96
C ALA A 54 5.30 12.46 -8.74
N GLN A 55 5.57 11.53 -9.67
CA GLN A 55 6.77 11.53 -10.50
C GLN A 55 6.81 12.74 -11.45
N ASN A 56 5.68 13.07 -12.06
CA ASN A 56 5.55 14.21 -12.96
C ASN A 56 5.77 15.53 -12.24
N ILE A 57 5.19 15.70 -11.06
CA ILE A 57 5.31 16.94 -10.27
C ILE A 57 6.71 17.05 -9.69
N LEU A 58 7.18 16.05 -8.94
CA LEU A 58 8.46 16.13 -8.22
C LEU A 58 9.69 15.93 -9.11
N ALA A 59 9.49 15.59 -10.39
CA ALA A 59 10.54 15.29 -11.38
C ALA A 59 11.57 14.25 -10.88
N LYS A 60 11.12 13.29 -10.07
CA LYS A 60 11.95 12.24 -9.47
C LYS A 60 11.21 10.92 -9.44
N ARG A 61 11.95 9.81 -9.37
CA ARG A 61 11.36 8.47 -9.17
C ARG A 61 10.72 8.44 -7.78
N VAL A 62 9.42 8.18 -7.74
CA VAL A 62 8.64 8.02 -6.51
C VAL A 62 8.23 6.56 -6.40
N LYS A 63 8.54 5.96 -5.26
CA LYS A 63 8.01 4.65 -4.86
C LYS A 63 7.00 4.89 -3.74
N GLU A 64 5.93 4.11 -3.74
CA GLU A 64 4.95 4.14 -2.65
C GLU A 64 5.64 3.95 -1.30
N ASN A 65 5.23 4.77 -0.33
CA ASN A 65 5.72 4.73 1.05
C ASN A 65 7.23 4.97 1.19
N ASP A 66 7.89 5.50 0.16
CA ASP A 66 9.28 5.94 0.26
C ASP A 66 9.36 7.22 1.10
N LEU A 67 9.84 7.12 2.36
CA LEU A 67 9.90 8.28 3.27
C LEU A 67 10.93 9.32 2.82
N LYS A 68 11.87 8.98 1.91
CA LYS A 68 12.88 9.92 1.38
C LYS A 68 12.27 11.01 0.50
N ILE A 69 11.00 10.90 0.12
CA ILE A 69 10.28 11.99 -0.56
C ILE A 69 10.08 13.21 0.35
N VAL A 70 10.11 13.02 1.67
CA VAL A 70 10.05 14.08 2.68
C VAL A 70 11.41 14.77 2.80
N ALA A 71 11.42 16.09 2.66
CA ALA A 71 12.64 16.88 2.75
C ALA A 71 13.28 16.76 4.14
N GLY A 72 14.56 16.36 4.15
CA GLY A 72 15.35 16.15 5.37
C GLY A 72 15.39 14.70 5.86
N ILE A 73 14.62 13.78 5.27
CA ILE A 73 14.76 12.34 5.50
C ILE A 73 15.78 11.77 4.51
N ASN A 74 16.79 11.10 5.04
CA ASN A 74 17.80 10.38 4.26
C ASN A 74 17.62 8.86 4.46
N PRO A 75 18.28 7.99 3.66
CA PRO A 75 18.13 6.54 3.79
C PRO A 75 18.41 5.98 5.19
N LYS A 76 19.28 6.65 5.96
CA LYS A 76 19.59 6.24 7.34
C LYS A 76 18.45 6.58 8.31
N ILE A 77 17.79 7.70 8.11
CA ILE A 77 16.64 8.15 8.91
C ILE A 77 15.41 7.32 8.54
N GLU A 78 15.19 7.05 7.25
CA GLU A 78 14.14 6.13 6.77
C GLU A 78 14.28 4.76 7.44
N GLY A 79 15.45 4.12 7.32
CA GLY A 79 15.71 2.83 7.96
C GLY A 79 15.55 2.86 9.48
N LEU A 80 15.86 4.01 10.11
CA LEU A 80 15.59 4.20 11.52
C LEU A 80 14.08 4.22 11.82
N PHE A 81 13.28 4.99 11.08
CA PHE A 81 11.83 5.01 11.28
C PHE A 81 11.19 3.64 11.06
N HIS A 82 11.65 2.91 10.04
CA HIS A 82 11.18 1.55 9.77
C HIS A 82 11.49 0.62 10.95
N ALA A 83 12.67 0.72 11.56
CA ALA A 83 13.02 -0.05 12.77
C ALA A 83 12.12 0.27 13.98
N PHE A 84 11.42 1.40 13.98
CA PHE A 84 10.43 1.79 14.99
C PHE A 84 8.98 1.57 14.51
N GLY A 85 8.76 0.85 13.41
CA GLY A 85 7.45 0.51 12.87
C GLY A 85 6.74 1.66 12.14
N ILE A 86 7.50 2.64 11.64
CA ILE A 86 6.98 3.74 10.82
C ILE A 86 7.49 3.48 9.40
N GLU A 87 6.67 2.82 8.57
CA GLU A 87 7.07 2.36 7.24
C GLU A 87 6.33 3.09 6.12
N THR A 88 5.17 3.67 6.41
CA THR A 88 4.32 4.33 5.42
C THR A 88 4.28 5.85 5.58
N TRP A 89 3.84 6.54 4.53
CA TRP A 89 3.57 7.98 4.62
C TRP A 89 2.46 8.30 5.63
N GLU A 90 1.51 7.38 5.80
CA GLU A 90 0.44 7.46 6.80
C GLU A 90 1.03 7.38 8.21
N ASP A 91 1.82 6.34 8.50
CA ASP A 91 2.45 6.14 9.82
C ASP A 91 3.26 7.36 10.25
N LEU A 92 4.05 7.90 9.32
CA LEU A 92 4.87 9.08 9.59
C LEU A 92 3.99 10.34 9.73
N GLY A 93 2.91 10.43 8.96
CA GLY A 93 1.96 11.54 9.01
C GLY A 93 1.15 11.62 10.30
N GLU A 94 0.86 10.47 10.91
CA GLU A 94 0.20 10.34 12.21
C GLU A 94 1.17 10.47 13.39
N THR A 95 2.47 10.27 13.14
CA THR A 95 3.49 10.38 14.17
C THR A 95 3.67 11.83 14.62
N SER A 96 3.59 12.07 15.93
CA SER A 96 3.82 13.41 16.49
C SER A 96 5.28 13.87 16.32
N VAL A 97 5.50 15.17 16.22
CA VAL A 97 6.85 15.75 16.12
C VAL A 97 7.71 15.36 17.32
N GLU A 98 7.11 15.28 18.51
CA GLU A 98 7.78 14.87 19.74
C GLU A 98 8.22 13.40 19.67
N LYS A 99 7.39 12.51 19.11
CA LYS A 99 7.74 11.10 18.92
C LYS A 99 8.88 10.96 17.92
N CYS A 100 8.83 11.66 16.78
CA CYS A 100 9.95 11.73 15.84
C CYS A 100 11.24 12.20 16.53
N GLN A 101 11.15 13.26 17.34
CA GLN A 101 12.31 13.79 18.06
C GLN A 101 12.86 12.81 19.10
N LYS A 102 12.00 12.05 19.78
CA LYS A 102 12.40 11.00 20.73
C LYS A 102 13.15 9.86 20.02
N ILE A 103 12.66 9.41 18.86
CA ILE A 103 13.30 8.39 18.03
C ILE A 103 14.69 8.86 17.57
N LEU A 104 14.82 10.09 17.08
CA LEU A 104 16.13 10.63 16.68
C LEU A 104 17.11 10.72 17.86
N LYS A 105 16.61 11.04 19.07
CA LYS A 105 17.43 11.15 20.28
C LYS A 105 17.91 9.79 20.80
N SER A 106 17.16 8.70 20.59
CA SER A 106 17.53 7.37 21.09
C SER A 106 18.73 6.76 20.38
N VAL A 107 18.97 7.13 19.11
CA VAL A 107 20.06 6.59 18.29
C VAL A 107 21.39 7.32 18.49
N GLY A 108 21.36 8.59 18.92
CA GLY A 108 22.55 9.30 19.36
C GLY A 108 22.63 10.77 18.95
N ASN A 109 23.71 11.43 19.39
CA ASN A 109 23.88 12.89 19.26
C ASN A 109 23.90 13.40 17.81
N ARG A 110 24.27 12.57 16.83
CA ARG A 110 24.38 12.99 15.42
C ARG A 110 23.06 13.47 14.82
N TYR A 111 21.94 12.97 15.32
CA TYR A 111 20.61 13.30 14.80
C TYR A 111 19.90 14.39 15.61
N LYS A 112 20.49 14.86 16.73
CA LYS A 112 19.89 15.89 17.60
C LYS A 112 19.76 17.26 16.94
N ILE A 113 20.57 17.52 15.91
CA ILE A 113 20.55 18.79 15.17
C ILE A 113 19.41 18.82 14.14
N LEU A 114 18.90 17.64 13.74
CA LEU A 114 17.78 17.53 12.81
C LEU A 114 16.48 17.95 13.49
N LYS A 115 15.69 18.77 12.79
CA LYS A 115 14.40 19.26 13.26
C LYS A 115 13.29 18.54 12.51
N PRO A 116 12.64 17.51 13.09
CA PRO A 116 11.59 16.75 12.43
C PRO A 116 10.25 17.50 12.34
N LYS A 117 10.22 18.80 12.65
CA LYS A 117 8.99 19.60 12.78
C LYS A 117 8.09 19.54 11.54
N THR A 118 8.70 19.42 10.36
CA THR A 118 7.98 19.39 9.09
C THR A 118 7.69 17.99 8.58
N TRP A 119 8.34 16.95 9.13
CA TRP A 119 8.28 15.60 8.54
C TRP A 119 6.88 14.99 8.58
N PRO A 120 6.15 14.99 9.72
CA PRO A 120 4.80 14.43 9.74
C PRO A 120 3.86 15.13 8.77
N LYS A 121 3.91 16.47 8.71
CA LYS A 121 3.02 17.23 7.83
C LYS A 121 3.35 16.99 6.35
N GLN A 122 4.63 16.88 5.97
CA GLN A 122 5.02 16.53 4.59
C GLN A 122 4.60 15.10 4.23
N ALA A 123 4.78 14.14 5.14
CA ALA A 123 4.35 12.76 4.93
C ALA A 123 2.82 12.67 4.76
N LYS A 124 2.07 13.46 5.54
CA LYS A 124 0.61 13.56 5.38
C LYS A 124 0.20 14.10 4.02
N LEU A 125 0.90 15.09 3.46
CA LEU A 125 0.63 15.58 2.10
C LEU A 125 0.89 14.50 1.05
N ALA A 126 1.97 13.73 1.21
CA ALA A 126 2.30 12.62 0.33
C ALA A 126 1.26 11.50 0.38
N HIS A 127 0.84 11.10 1.58
CA HIS A 127 -0.23 10.13 1.78
C HIS A 127 -1.55 10.60 1.14
N GLN A 128 -1.85 11.90 1.20
CA GLN A 128 -3.03 12.50 0.59
C GLN A 128 -2.90 12.73 -0.93
N GLY A 129 -1.78 12.39 -1.57
CA GLY A 129 -1.55 12.66 -2.98
C GLY A 129 -1.43 14.15 -3.34
N LYS A 130 -1.22 15.02 -2.36
CA LYS A 130 -1.11 16.49 -2.54
C LYS A 130 0.31 16.90 -2.93
N TRP A 131 0.74 16.39 -4.07
CA TRP A 131 2.13 16.52 -4.54
C TRP A 131 2.53 17.95 -4.91
N GLU A 132 1.61 18.74 -5.47
CA GLU A 132 1.87 20.14 -5.82
C GLU A 132 2.14 20.99 -4.55
N GLU A 133 1.27 20.85 -3.55
CA GLU A 133 1.42 21.52 -2.25
C GLU A 133 2.72 21.09 -1.56
N LEU A 134 3.04 19.80 -1.62
CA LEU A 134 4.30 19.28 -1.10
C LEU A 134 5.51 19.89 -1.80
N GLN A 135 5.50 19.93 -3.14
CA GLN A 135 6.60 20.50 -3.93
C GLN A 135 6.80 21.99 -3.63
N GLN A 136 5.72 22.76 -3.65
CA GLN A 136 5.77 24.20 -3.38
C GLN A 136 6.34 24.47 -2.00
N TRP A 137 5.83 23.75 -0.98
CA TRP A 137 6.31 23.92 0.39
C TRP A 137 7.78 23.52 0.55
N GLN A 138 8.23 22.45 -0.13
CA GLN A 138 9.65 22.07 -0.15
C GLN A 138 10.53 23.13 -0.83
N GLY A 139 10.03 23.78 -1.89
CA GLY A 139 10.68 24.91 -2.53
C GLY A 139 10.86 26.11 -1.59
N GLU A 140 9.81 26.49 -0.87
CA GLU A 140 9.84 27.58 0.11
C GLU A 140 10.83 27.32 1.25
N LEU A 141 10.88 26.08 1.77
CA LEU A 141 11.83 25.68 2.81
C LEU A 141 13.28 25.79 2.35
N THR A 142 13.54 25.54 1.07
CA THR A 142 14.88 25.63 0.48
C THR A 142 15.27 27.08 0.23
N ALA A 143 14.33 27.94 -0.19
CA ALA A 143 14.57 29.36 -0.41
C ALA A 143 14.84 30.16 0.87
N GLN A 144 14.41 29.67 2.03
CA GLN A 144 14.61 30.30 3.34
C GLN A 144 15.92 29.91 4.04
N LYS A 145 16.76 29.08 3.42
CA LYS A 145 17.97 28.50 4.01
C LYS A 145 19.24 29.12 3.43
#